data_AF-K2J1U4-F1
#
_entry.id   AF-K2J1U4-F1
#
_cell.length_a   1.000
_cell.length_b   1.000
_cell.length_c   1.000
_cell.angle_alpha   90.00
_cell.angle_beta   90.00
_cell.angle_gamma   90.00
#
_symmetry.space_group_name_H-M   'P 1'
#
loop_
_entity.id
_entity.type
_entity.pdbx_description
1 polymer ?
#
loop_
_entity_poly.entity_id
_entity_poly.type
_entity_poly.pdbx_seq_one_letter_code
_entity_poly.pdbx_strand_id
1 'polypeptide(L)'
;MHVMRFERMLFFQGGMFMLDLVQRQTQLQQRKAELTLRLRNIETELDAHQSKDWAELATERESDEVLEGMGVAGKLELAMIEAALQRISAGEYGFCAACGEEISAKRLDVLPYTPVCKDCAARNAEHK
;
A
#
# COMPACT_ATOMS: atom_id res chain seq x y z
N MET A 1 -28.98 3.44 13.95
CA MET A 1 -28.85 4.90 14.17
C MET A 1 -27.46 5.35 13.69
N HIS A 2 -27.18 5.37 12.37
CA HIS A 2 -25.86 5.83 11.86
C HIS A 2 -25.91 6.36 10.40
N VAL A 3 -27.10 6.72 9.90
CA VAL A 3 -27.31 7.13 8.50
C VAL A 3 -27.37 8.67 8.32
N MET A 4 -27.11 9.45 9.37
CA MET A 4 -27.42 10.89 9.41
C MET A 4 -26.18 11.82 9.46
N ARG A 5 -25.00 11.35 9.05
CA ARG A 5 -23.77 12.18 9.00
C ARG A 5 -23.30 12.49 7.56
N PHE A 6 -24.18 12.31 6.56
CA PHE A 6 -23.82 12.38 5.15
C PHE A 6 -23.91 13.78 4.52
N GLU A 7 -24.66 14.73 5.10
CA GLU A 7 -25.02 15.98 4.36
C GLU A 7 -24.31 17.26 4.81
N ARG A 8 -23.57 17.28 5.93
CA ARG A 8 -23.20 18.55 6.58
C ARG A 8 -21.83 19.15 6.24
N MET A 9 -21.08 18.56 5.32
CA MET A 9 -19.70 19.00 5.00
C MET A 9 -19.42 19.15 3.50
N LEU A 10 -20.46 19.24 2.65
CA LEU A 10 -20.32 19.24 1.19
C LEU A 10 -20.15 20.64 0.55
N PHE A 11 -20.17 21.75 1.29
CA PHE A 11 -20.46 23.05 0.67
C PHE A 11 -19.34 24.11 0.60
N PHE A 12 -18.14 23.90 1.18
CA PHE A 12 -17.10 24.96 1.19
C PHE A 12 -15.71 24.59 0.63
N GLN A 13 -15.47 23.35 0.17
CA GLN A 13 -14.11 22.84 -0.17
C GLN A 13 -14.03 22.01 -1.48
N GLY A 14 -14.95 22.19 -2.43
CA GLY A 14 -15.08 21.32 -3.61
C GLY A 14 -13.87 21.26 -4.57
N GLY A 15 -12.98 22.27 -4.57
CA GLY A 15 -11.82 22.31 -5.49
C GLY A 15 -10.51 21.75 -4.91
N MET A 16 -10.25 21.93 -3.62
CA MET A 16 -8.98 21.53 -2.99
C MET A 16 -8.91 20.02 -2.74
N PHE A 17 -10.03 19.42 -2.33
CA PHE A 17 -10.11 17.99 -2.00
C PHE A 17 -9.99 17.09 -3.24
N MET A 18 -10.48 17.56 -4.40
CA MET A 18 -10.41 16.83 -5.66
C MET A 18 -8.99 16.78 -6.23
N LEU A 19 -8.24 17.89 -6.17
CA LEU A 19 -6.85 17.94 -6.62
C LEU A 19 -5.93 17.02 -5.79
N ASP A 20 -6.16 17.00 -4.47
CA ASP A 20 -5.40 16.19 -3.52
C ASP A 20 -5.67 14.68 -3.69
N LEU A 21 -6.92 14.28 -3.95
CA LEU A 21 -7.25 12.89 -4.29
C LEU A 21 -6.59 12.43 -5.60
N VAL A 22 -6.63 13.25 -6.65
CA VAL A 22 -5.98 12.94 -7.93
C VAL A 22 -4.46 12.81 -7.77
N GLN A 23 -3.85 13.68 -6.96
CA GLN A 23 -2.43 13.61 -6.65
C GLN A 23 -2.07 12.30 -5.93
N ARG A 24 -2.82 11.92 -4.89
CA ARG A 24 -2.59 10.66 -4.16
C ARG A 24 -2.83 9.44 -5.03
N GLN A 25 -3.87 9.45 -5.87
CA GLN A 25 -4.12 8.38 -6.83
C GLN A 25 -2.95 8.21 -7.80
N THR A 26 -2.44 9.32 -8.34
CA THR A 26 -1.28 9.31 -9.25
C THR A 26 -0.04 8.76 -8.55
N GLN A 27 0.23 9.19 -7.32
CA GLN A 27 1.35 8.69 -6.51
C GLN A 27 1.26 7.17 -6.29
N LEU A 28 0.06 6.68 -5.93
CA LEU A 28 -0.19 5.24 -5.73
C LEU A 28 0.00 4.44 -7.02
N GLN A 29 -0.47 4.97 -8.16
CA GLN A 29 -0.29 4.32 -9.46
C GLN A 29 1.19 4.23 -9.88
N GLN A 30 1.96 5.31 -9.67
CA GLN A 30 3.40 5.32 -9.94
C GLN A 30 4.12 4.30 -9.07
N ARG A 31 3.83 4.27 -7.76
CA ARG A 31 4.43 3.31 -6.83
C ARG A 31 4.06 1.86 -7.17
N LYS A 32 2.81 1.61 -7.55
CA LYS A 32 2.36 0.30 -8.05
C LYS A 32 3.17 -0.14 -9.26
N ALA A 33 3.38 0.74 -10.25
CA ALA A 33 4.14 0.42 -11.45
C ALA A 33 5.61 0.08 -11.11
N GLU A 34 6.24 0.87 -10.24
CA GLU A 34 7.60 0.62 -9.75
C GLU A 34 7.72 -0.75 -9.07
N LEU A 35 6.84 -1.05 -8.11
CA LEU A 35 6.85 -2.32 -7.38
C LEU A 35 6.59 -3.51 -8.32
N THR A 36 5.68 -3.36 -9.29
CA THR A 36 5.39 -4.43 -10.26
C THR A 36 6.62 -4.79 -11.08
N LEU A 37 7.39 -3.80 -11.53
CA LEU A 37 8.64 -4.05 -12.26
C LEU A 37 9.69 -4.69 -11.36
N ARG A 38 9.87 -4.17 -10.15
CA ARG A 38 10.85 -4.71 -9.19
C ARG A 38 10.57 -6.17 -8.85
N LEU A 39 9.31 -6.52 -8.60
CA LEU A 39 8.91 -7.89 -8.26
C LEU A 39 9.16 -8.86 -9.43
N ARG A 40 8.92 -8.43 -10.68
CA ARG A 40 9.24 -9.25 -11.86
C ARG A 40 10.73 -9.51 -12.01
N ASN A 41 11.56 -8.51 -11.73
CA ASN A 41 13.02 -8.70 -11.79
C ASN A 41 13.50 -9.70 -10.73
N ILE A 42 13.02 -9.57 -9.50
CA ILE A 42 13.32 -10.51 -8.41
C ILE A 42 12.92 -11.94 -8.80
N GLU A 43 11.72 -12.11 -9.35
CA GLU A 43 11.25 -13.43 -9.83
C GLU A 43 12.16 -14.00 -10.93
N THR A 44 12.57 -13.16 -11.89
CA THR A 44 13.47 -13.58 -12.98
C THR A 44 14.86 -13.98 -12.47
N GLU A 45 15.39 -13.26 -11.47
CA GLU A 45 16.69 -13.57 -10.86
C GLU A 45 16.64 -14.90 -10.09
N LEU A 46 15.60 -15.10 -9.28
CA LEU A 46 15.39 -16.36 -8.54
C LEU A 46 15.26 -17.56 -9.49
N ASP A 47 14.50 -17.44 -10.58
CA ASP A 47 14.37 -18.49 -11.60
C ASP A 47 15.71 -18.82 -12.27
N ALA A 48 16.54 -17.80 -12.51
CA ALA A 48 17.87 -17.99 -13.09
C ALA A 48 18.81 -18.75 -12.14
N HIS A 49 18.77 -18.48 -10.83
CA HIS A 49 19.60 -19.17 -9.84
C HIS A 49 19.24 -20.66 -9.71
N GLN A 50 17.96 -21.01 -9.80
CA GLN A 50 17.51 -22.41 -9.77
C GLN A 50 17.97 -23.23 -10.99
N SER A 51 18.35 -22.58 -12.09
CA SER A 51 18.84 -23.25 -13.30
C SER A 51 20.33 -23.63 -13.27
N LYS A 52 21.08 -23.20 -12.25
CA LYS A 52 22.54 -23.42 -12.15
C LYS A 52 22.89 -24.84 -11.68
N ASP A 53 24.01 -25.35 -12.18
CA ASP A 53 24.55 -26.68 -11.87
C ASP A 53 25.00 -26.77 -10.40
N TRP A 54 24.92 -27.97 -9.81
CA TRP A 54 24.98 -28.19 -8.35
C TRP A 54 26.24 -27.64 -7.64
N ALA A 55 27.31 -27.34 -8.37
CA ALA A 55 28.59 -26.88 -7.84
C ALA A 55 28.60 -25.40 -7.37
N GLU A 56 27.66 -24.56 -7.81
CA GLU A 56 27.62 -23.11 -7.48
C GLU A 56 26.65 -22.73 -6.34
N LEU A 57 25.95 -23.70 -5.75
CA LEU A 57 24.80 -23.50 -4.85
C LEU A 57 25.05 -22.86 -3.48
N ALA A 58 26.30 -22.74 -3.01
CA ALA A 58 26.57 -22.29 -1.64
C ALA A 58 26.36 -20.77 -1.44
N THR A 59 26.91 -19.95 -2.33
CA THR A 59 26.79 -18.48 -2.25
C THR A 59 25.41 -17.98 -2.70
N GLU A 60 24.77 -18.70 -3.63
CA GLU A 60 23.48 -18.30 -4.20
C GLU A 60 22.33 -18.39 -3.19
N ARG A 61 22.36 -19.36 -2.27
CA ARG A 61 21.31 -19.53 -1.25
C ARG A 61 21.15 -18.32 -0.33
N GLU A 62 22.25 -17.72 0.10
CA GLU A 62 22.20 -16.51 0.95
C GLU A 62 21.62 -15.31 0.18
N SER A 63 21.91 -15.21 -1.13
CA SER A 63 21.33 -14.19 -2.01
C SER A 63 19.84 -14.40 -2.25
N ASP A 64 19.40 -15.66 -2.41
CA ASP A 64 18.00 -16.01 -2.64
C ASP A 64 17.12 -15.67 -1.43
N GLU A 65 17.56 -15.95 -0.21
CA GLU A 65 16.81 -15.59 1.00
C GLU A 65 16.52 -14.08 1.09
N VAL A 66 17.49 -13.25 0.71
CA VAL A 66 17.32 -11.79 0.67
C VAL A 66 16.31 -11.38 -0.41
N LEU A 67 16.44 -11.94 -1.63
CA LEU A 67 15.54 -11.66 -2.75
C LEU A 67 14.10 -12.10 -2.45
N GLU A 68 13.92 -13.27 -1.86
CA GLU A 68 12.61 -13.77 -1.40
C GLU A 68 11.98 -12.83 -0.37
N GLY A 69 12.75 -12.42 0.65
CA GLY A 69 12.26 -11.47 1.66
C GLY A 69 11.81 -10.14 1.06
N MET A 70 12.58 -9.60 0.11
CA MET A 70 12.23 -8.40 -0.64
C MET A 70 10.96 -8.61 -1.48
N GLY A 71 10.82 -9.79 -2.10
CA GLY A 71 9.64 -10.20 -2.84
C GLY A 71 8.38 -10.25 -1.98
N VAL A 72 8.44 -10.85 -0.79
CA VAL A 72 7.32 -10.92 0.16
C VAL A 72 6.90 -9.52 0.62
N ALA A 73 7.87 -8.70 1.05
CA ALA A 73 7.59 -7.34 1.51
C ALA A 73 6.97 -6.48 0.38
N GLY A 74 7.51 -6.57 -0.84
CA GLY A 74 7.00 -5.85 -2.00
C GLY A 74 5.59 -6.28 -2.41
N LYS A 75 5.28 -7.59 -2.36
CA LYS A 75 3.93 -8.12 -2.62
C LYS A 75 2.91 -7.59 -1.60
N LEU A 76 3.29 -7.51 -0.32
CA LEU A 76 2.43 -6.95 0.71
C LEU A 76 2.16 -5.45 0.48
N GLU A 77 3.20 -4.66 0.17
CA GLU A 77 3.06 -3.25 -0.17
C GLU A 77 2.15 -3.05 -1.39
N LEU A 78 2.35 -3.84 -2.45
CA LEU A 78 1.53 -3.80 -3.65
C LEU A 78 0.06 -4.07 -3.35
N ALA A 79 -0.24 -5.10 -2.54
CA ALA A 79 -1.61 -5.42 -2.15
C ALA A 79 -2.29 -4.26 -1.38
N MET A 80 -1.55 -3.59 -0.49
CA MET A 80 -2.07 -2.41 0.23
C MET A 80 -2.36 -1.24 -0.73
N ILE A 81 -1.50 -1.01 -1.72
CA ILE A 81 -1.69 0.04 -2.73
C ILE A 81 -2.91 -0.26 -3.60
N GLU A 82 -3.09 -1.51 -4.03
CA GLU A 82 -4.26 -1.92 -4.81
C GLU A 82 -5.56 -1.75 -4.03
N ALA A 83 -5.57 -2.14 -2.75
CA ALA A 83 -6.71 -1.91 -1.86
C ALA A 83 -6.99 -0.41 -1.65
N ALA A 84 -5.96 0.44 -1.59
CA ALA A 84 -6.14 1.88 -1.50
C ALA A 84 -6.75 2.46 -2.78
N LEU A 85 -6.29 2.05 -3.96
CA LEU A 85 -6.86 2.45 -5.25
C LEU A 85 -8.32 1.99 -5.39
N GLN A 86 -8.66 0.79 -4.91
CA GLN A 86 -10.04 0.31 -4.86
C GLN A 86 -10.92 1.21 -3.98
N ARG A 87 -10.44 1.59 -2.78
CA ARG A 87 -11.17 2.53 -1.91
C ARG A 87 -11.36 3.90 -2.56
N ILE A 88 -10.38 4.39 -3.34
CA ILE A 88 -10.53 5.63 -4.12
C ILE A 88 -11.67 5.48 -5.12
N SER A 89 -11.70 4.37 -5.87
CA SER A 89 -12.76 4.12 -6.86
C SER A 89 -14.15 3.94 -6.24
N ALA A 90 -14.22 3.42 -5.00
CA ALA A 90 -15.46 3.24 -4.24
C ALA A 90 -15.92 4.53 -3.52
N GLY A 91 -15.09 5.58 -3.48
CA GLY A 91 -15.39 6.79 -2.71
C GLY A 91 -15.22 6.65 -1.19
N GLU A 92 -14.58 5.57 -0.72
CA GLU A 92 -14.34 5.28 0.70
C GLU A 92 -12.92 5.67 1.17
N TYR A 93 -12.12 6.23 0.27
CA TYR A 93 -10.78 6.68 0.58
C TYR A 93 -10.80 7.86 1.57
N GLY A 94 -9.89 7.84 2.53
CA GLY A 94 -9.85 8.82 3.62
C GLY A 94 -10.57 8.38 4.88
N PHE A 95 -11.22 7.21 4.90
CA PHE A 95 -11.83 6.65 6.12
C PHE A 95 -11.07 5.41 6.61
N CYS A 96 -11.02 5.26 7.93
CA CYS A 96 -10.38 4.14 8.60
C CYS A 96 -11.24 2.88 8.48
N ALA A 97 -10.68 1.80 7.96
CA ALA A 97 -11.36 0.51 7.81
C ALA A 97 -11.68 -0.19 9.16
N ALA A 98 -11.08 0.25 10.27
CA ALA A 98 -11.27 -0.35 11.59
C ALA A 98 -12.28 0.40 12.47
N CYS A 99 -12.26 1.74 12.50
CA CYS A 99 -13.17 2.55 13.32
C CYS A 99 -14.18 3.40 12.51
N GLY A 100 -14.03 3.50 11.19
CA GLY A 100 -14.87 4.33 10.34
C GLY A 100 -14.61 5.84 10.43
N GLU A 101 -13.65 6.28 11.26
CA GLU A 101 -13.29 7.69 11.39
C GLU A 101 -12.41 8.17 10.22
N GLU A 102 -12.39 9.48 10.00
CA GLU A 102 -11.56 10.10 8.98
C GLU A 102 -10.07 9.95 9.32
N ILE A 103 -9.28 9.56 8.32
CA ILE A 103 -7.82 9.49 8.40
C ILE A 103 -7.30 10.89 8.12
N SER A 104 -6.43 11.39 9.00
CA SER A 104 -5.85 12.73 8.83
C SER A 104 -5.07 12.85 7.51
N ALA A 105 -5.24 13.98 6.82
CA ALA A 105 -4.51 14.29 5.59
C ALA A 105 -2.99 14.10 5.75
N LYS A 106 -2.40 14.63 6.84
CA LYS A 106 -0.98 14.45 7.17
C LYS A 106 -0.52 12.99 7.21
N ARG A 107 -1.41 12.06 7.59
CA ARG A 107 -1.09 10.63 7.60
C ARG A 107 -1.16 10.04 6.19
N LEU A 108 -2.14 10.45 5.38
CA LEU A 108 -2.25 10.05 3.98
C LEU A 108 -1.13 10.65 3.12
N ASP A 109 -0.58 11.81 3.50
CA ASP A 109 0.57 12.41 2.82
C ASP A 109 1.85 11.58 3.02
N VAL A 110 1.98 10.93 4.18
CA VAL A 110 3.13 10.07 4.52
C VAL A 110 2.90 8.62 4.10
N LEU A 111 1.68 8.10 4.30
CA LEU A 111 1.29 6.71 4.04
C LEU A 111 -0.05 6.66 3.27
N PRO A 112 -0.05 6.99 1.96
CA PRO A 112 -1.27 7.11 1.17
C PRO A 112 -2.03 5.80 0.99
N TYR A 113 -1.38 4.65 1.17
CA TYR A 113 -2.02 3.34 1.07
C TYR A 113 -2.60 2.84 2.40
N THR A 114 -2.44 3.57 3.51
CA THR A 114 -2.85 3.07 4.83
C THR A 114 -4.36 2.82 4.92
N PRO A 115 -4.81 1.65 5.42
CA PRO A 115 -6.23 1.38 5.64
C PRO A 115 -6.75 1.93 6.97
N VAL A 116 -5.88 2.41 7.85
CA VAL A 116 -6.23 2.72 9.24
C VAL A 116 -5.69 4.06 9.74
N CYS A 117 -6.40 4.67 10.69
CA CYS A 117 -5.96 5.88 11.38
C CYS A 117 -4.77 5.58 12.31
N LYS A 118 -4.14 6.64 12.82
CA LYS A 118 -2.98 6.53 13.71
C LYS A 118 -3.29 5.74 14.99
N ASP A 119 -4.49 5.91 15.55
CA ASP A 119 -4.86 5.31 16.83
C ASP A 119 -5.14 3.81 16.66
N CYS A 120 -5.81 3.43 15.57
CA CYS A 120 -5.97 2.02 15.21
C CYS A 120 -4.62 1.34 14.89
N ALA A 121 -3.70 2.05 14.23
CA ALA A 121 -2.38 1.52 13.96
C ALA A 121 -1.55 1.32 15.24
N ALA A 122 -1.62 2.25 16.19
CA ALA A 122 -0.94 2.13 17.48
C ALA A 122 -1.44 0.91 18.27
N ARG A 123 -2.76 0.72 18.35
CA ARG A 123 -3.36 -0.46 19.01
C ARG A 123 -2.91 -1.79 18.41
N ASN A 124 -2.77 -1.87 17.09
CA ASN A 124 -2.33 -3.10 16.43
C ASN A 124 -0.83 -3.36 16.59
N ALA A 125 -0.01 -2.34 16.83
CA ALA A 125 1.43 -2.49 17.02
C ALA A 125 1.79 -3.07 18.40
N GLU A 126 0.95 -2.84 19.42
CA GLU A 126 1.15 -3.34 20.79
C GLU A 126 0.85 -4.84 20.94
N HIS A 127 0.22 -5.48 19.94
CA HIS A 127 -0.14 -6.90 19.95
C HIS A 127 0.82 -7.80 19.15
N LYS A 128 1.97 -7.27 18.72
CA LYS A 128 3.04 -8.02 18.04
C LYS A 128 4.25 -8.15 18.94
#